data_AF-A0A2M8Q9M8-F1
#
_entry.id   AF-A0A2M8Q9M8-F1
#
_cell.length_a   1.000
_cell.length_b   1.000
_cell.length_c   1.000
_cell.angle_alpha   90.00
_cell.angle_beta   90.00
_cell.angle_gamma   90.00
#
_symmetry.space_group_name_H-M   'P 1'
#
loop_
_entity.id
_entity.type
_entity.pdbx_description
1 polymer ?
#
loop_
_entity_poly.entity_id
_entity_poly.type
_entity_poly.pdbx_seq_one_letter_code
_entity_poly.pdbx_strand_id
1 'polypeptide(L)'
;MAGAIEHLSPSPFTVSDAGQIVFDAPSVSRGKHTLLEMQLVTARGRIAARNRQALYFFPHLDALSLKLHAPEHADALRDMGCSVVEDAAQADVIVVGKMTDAWRDYLLAGGRVLWLAETNDAQ
;
A
#
# COMPACT_ATOMS: atom_id res chain seq x y z
N MET A 1 16.21 7.97 12.38
CA MET A 1 16.73 6.64 11.98
C MET A 1 17.96 6.86 11.13
N ALA A 2 19.09 6.26 11.48
CA ALA A 2 20.29 6.24 10.65
C ALA A 2 20.68 4.77 10.48
N GLY A 3 20.92 4.36 9.23
CA GLY A 3 21.46 3.06 8.88
C GLY A 3 22.64 3.25 7.94
N ALA A 4 23.68 2.44 8.10
CA ALA A 4 24.83 2.40 7.20
C ALA A 4 24.95 0.99 6.63
N ILE A 5 25.29 0.90 5.34
CA ILE A 5 25.71 -0.36 4.71
C ILE A 5 27.24 -0.32 4.64
N GLU A 6 27.88 -1.29 5.28
CA GLU A 6 29.33 -1.48 5.25
C GLU A 6 29.67 -2.69 4.35
N HIS A 7 30.91 -2.74 3.84
CA HIS A 7 31.46 -3.86 3.05
C HIS A 7 30.94 -4.07 1.61
N LEU A 8 30.64 -2.99 0.88
CA LEU A 8 30.38 -3.11 -0.57
C LEU A 8 31.68 -3.46 -1.33
N SER A 9 31.70 -4.63 -1.99
CA SER A 9 32.80 -5.08 -2.87
C SER A 9 32.32 -5.20 -4.33
N PRO A 10 32.08 -4.08 -5.03
CA PRO A 10 31.54 -4.11 -6.39
C PRO A 10 32.58 -4.64 -7.39
N SER A 11 32.19 -5.59 -8.25
CA SER A 11 32.99 -6.02 -9.39
C SER A 11 32.67 -5.19 -10.65
N PRO A 12 33.63 -4.94 -11.55
CA PRO A 12 33.37 -4.12 -12.73
C PRO A 12 32.43 -4.85 -13.69
N PHE A 13 31.34 -4.16 -14.07
CA PHE A 13 30.34 -4.57 -15.08
C PHE A 13 29.25 -5.56 -14.69
N THR A 14 29.00 -5.77 -13.39
CA THR A 14 27.80 -6.51 -12.95
C THR A 14 27.02 -5.74 -11.90
N VAL A 15 25.68 -5.81 -11.94
CA VAL A 15 24.83 -5.36 -10.85
C VAL A 15 25.23 -6.19 -9.63
N SER A 16 25.88 -5.56 -8.66
CA SER A 16 26.24 -6.20 -7.40
C SER A 16 25.14 -5.89 -6.39
N ASP A 17 24.56 -6.94 -5.79
CA ASP A 17 23.60 -6.75 -4.71
C ASP A 17 24.31 -6.07 -3.53
N ALA A 18 23.81 -4.91 -3.14
CA ALA A 18 24.34 -4.12 -2.03
C ALA A 18 23.80 -4.60 -0.67
N GLY A 19 22.81 -5.50 -0.68
CA GLY A 19 22.07 -5.96 0.48
C GLY A 19 20.68 -5.34 0.59
N GLN A 20 19.94 -5.77 1.60
CA GLN A 20 18.57 -5.31 1.89
C GLN A 20 18.56 -4.38 3.09
N ILE A 21 17.85 -3.25 2.97
CA ILE A 21 17.48 -2.41 4.11
C ILE A 21 16.00 -2.64 4.40
N VAL A 22 15.69 -3.04 5.63
CA VAL A 22 14.32 -3.21 6.12
C VAL A 22 14.05 -2.13 7.17
N PHE A 23 12.86 -1.53 7.12
CA PHE A 23 12.40 -0.55 8.09
C PHE A 23 11.08 -1.02 8.71
N ASP A 24 10.92 -0.80 10.00
CA ASP A 24 9.60 -0.91 10.62
C ASP A 24 8.72 0.27 10.20
N ALA A 25 7.49 -0.03 9.78
CA ALA A 25 6.52 1.00 9.50
C ALA A 25 6.17 1.77 10.79
N PRO A 26 6.23 3.11 10.80
CA PRO A 26 5.87 3.88 11.99
C PRO A 26 4.37 3.77 12.25
N SER A 27 3.97 3.65 13.52
CA SER A 27 2.58 3.85 13.91
C SER A 27 2.18 5.31 13.62
N VAL A 28 1.13 5.49 12.82
CA VAL A 28 0.60 6.81 12.46
C VAL A 28 -0.87 6.90 12.88
N SER A 29 -1.30 8.08 13.33
CA SER A 29 -2.70 8.33 13.69
C SER A 29 -3.57 8.76 12.50
N ARG A 30 -2.93 9.12 11.38
CA ARG A 30 -3.56 9.50 10.09
C ARG A 30 -2.66 9.03 8.95
N GLY A 31 -3.24 8.81 7.78
CA GLY A 31 -2.48 8.48 6.57
C GLY A 31 -1.35 9.48 6.34
N LYS A 32 -0.13 8.99 6.13
CA LYS A 32 1.07 9.80 6.03
C LYS A 32 1.87 9.45 4.78
N HIS A 33 2.12 10.46 3.96
CA HIS A 33 3.03 10.39 2.82
C HIS A 33 4.44 10.84 3.27
N THR A 34 5.45 10.00 3.01
CA THR A 34 6.85 10.25 3.36
C THR A 34 7.73 9.99 2.15
N LEU A 35 8.82 10.75 2.00
CA LEU A 35 9.78 10.56 0.93
C LEU A 35 11.07 9.94 1.49
N LEU A 36 11.45 8.77 0.97
CA LEU A 36 12.77 8.18 1.20
C LEU A 36 13.71 8.68 0.10
N GLU A 37 14.77 9.39 0.47
CA GLU A 37 15.84 9.79 -0.44
C GLU A 37 17.09 8.95 -0.17
N MET A 38 17.53 8.21 -1.18
CA MET A 38 18.77 7.45 -1.15
C MET A 38 19.83 8.19 -1.96
N GLN A 39 21.00 8.40 -1.37
CA GLN A 39 22.12 9.07 -2.03
C GLN A 39 23.33 8.15 -2.06
N LEU A 40 23.90 7.96 -3.25
CA LEU A 40 25.21 7.36 -3.40
C LEU A 40 26.25 8.47 -3.33
N VAL A 41 27.18 8.38 -2.38
CA VAL A 41 28.21 9.40 -2.14
C VAL A 41 29.58 8.81 -2.46
N THR A 42 30.37 9.54 -3.23
CA THR A 42 31.76 9.20 -3.54
C THR A 42 32.66 9.31 -2.30
N ALA A 43 33.83 8.69 -2.34
CA ALA A 43 34.84 8.80 -1.27
C ALA A 43 35.28 10.26 -0.97
N ARG A 44 35.02 11.21 -1.89
CA ARG A 44 35.31 12.65 -1.71
C ARG A 44 34.08 13.45 -1.21
N GLY A 45 33.03 12.78 -0.74
CA GLY A 45 31.82 13.43 -0.22
C GLY A 45 30.87 13.99 -1.29
N ARG A 46 31.14 13.78 -2.59
CA ARG A 46 30.25 14.23 -3.68
C ARG A 46 29.15 13.22 -3.94
N ILE A 47 27.93 13.68 -4.20
CA ILE A 47 26.80 12.81 -4.58
C ILE A 47 27.02 12.31 -6.02
N ALA A 48 27.12 11.00 -6.19
CA ALA A 48 27.22 10.31 -7.48
C ALA A 48 25.85 9.97 -8.07
N ALA A 49 24.87 9.64 -7.22
CA ALA A 49 23.52 9.31 -7.64
C ALA A 49 22.50 9.61 -6.54
N ARG A 50 21.24 9.81 -6.93
CA ARG A 50 20.12 10.03 -6.02
C ARG A 50 18.89 9.28 -6.51
N ASN A 51 18.21 8.60 -5.60
CA ASN A 51 16.94 7.96 -5.84
C ASN A 51 15.91 8.44 -4.80
N ARG A 52 14.66 8.55 -5.21
CA ARG A 52 13.56 9.02 -4.37
C ARG A 52 12.40 8.03 -4.49
N GLN A 53 11.94 7.55 -3.35
CA GLN A 53 10.81 6.62 -3.26
C GLN A 53 9.74 7.23 -2.35
N ALA A 54 8.52 7.34 -2.86
CA ALA A 54 7.37 7.69 -2.05
C ALA A 54 6.95 6.48 -1.20
N LEU A 55 6.71 6.71 0.08
CA LEU A 55 6.22 5.74 1.04
C LEU A 55 4.91 6.25 1.65
N TYR A 56 3.92 5.37 1.75
CA TYR A 56 2.62 5.66 2.34
C TYR A 56 2.44 4.78 3.57
N PHE A 57 2.14 5.41 4.71
CA PHE A 57 1.81 4.73 5.95
C PHE A 57 0.37 5.03 6.32
N PHE A 58 -0.39 4.01 6.66
CA PHE A 58 -1.79 4.13 7.05
C PHE A 58 -1.95 3.75 8.51
N PRO A 59 -2.86 4.42 9.25
CA PRO A 59 -3.17 4.02 10.61
C PRO A 59 -3.76 2.61 10.58
N HIS A 60 -3.41 1.80 11.57
CA HIS A 60 -4.23 0.65 11.89
C HIS A 60 -5.53 1.19 12.50
N LEU A 61 -6.66 0.88 11.87
CA LEU A 61 -7.97 1.25 12.40
C LEU A 61 -8.33 0.23 13.47
N ASP A 62 -8.81 0.69 14.63
CA ASP A 62 -9.52 -0.20 15.54
C ASP A 62 -10.63 -0.87 14.74
N ALA A 63 -10.77 -2.19 14.88
CA ALA A 63 -11.61 -3.02 14.05
C ALA A 63 -12.96 -2.35 13.81
N LEU A 64 -13.15 -1.84 12.60
CA LEU A 64 -14.46 -1.38 12.15
C LEU A 64 -15.39 -2.58 12.32
N SER A 65 -16.47 -2.42 13.07
CA SER A 65 -17.49 -3.47 13.26
C SER A 65 -18.25 -3.81 11.97
N LEU A 66 -17.81 -3.23 10.85
CA LEU A 66 -18.37 -3.33 9.52
C LEU A 66 -17.67 -4.48 8.78
N LYS A 67 -18.43 -5.44 8.29
CA LYS A 67 -17.94 -6.52 7.45
C LYS A 67 -17.84 -6.05 6.01
N LEU A 68 -16.66 -6.15 5.43
CA LEU A 68 -16.38 -5.75 4.06
C LEU A 68 -16.25 -6.98 3.16
N HIS A 69 -16.87 -6.98 1.99
CA HIS A 69 -16.50 -7.91 0.93
C HIS A 69 -15.72 -7.14 -0.13
N ALA A 70 -14.44 -7.49 -0.30
CA ALA A 70 -13.51 -6.71 -1.10
C ALA A 70 -12.45 -7.61 -1.78
N PRO A 71 -12.85 -8.47 -2.72
CA PRO A 71 -11.97 -9.52 -3.26
C PRO A 71 -10.67 -8.97 -3.87
N GLU A 72 -10.72 -7.78 -4.47
CA GLU A 72 -9.55 -7.14 -5.11
C GLU A 72 -8.62 -6.43 -4.12
N HIS A 73 -9.11 -6.12 -2.90
CA HIS A 73 -8.40 -5.31 -1.91
C HIS A 73 -8.33 -5.95 -0.52
N ALA A 74 -8.63 -7.25 -0.42
CA ALA A 74 -8.84 -7.94 0.85
C ALA A 74 -7.65 -7.84 1.79
N ASP A 75 -6.44 -8.06 1.29
CA ASP A 75 -5.23 -8.08 2.12
C ASP A 75 -4.89 -6.68 2.66
N ALA A 76 -4.94 -5.66 1.80
CA ALA A 76 -4.70 -4.28 2.22
C ALA A 76 -5.71 -3.81 3.29
N LEU A 77 -6.99 -4.20 3.17
CA LEU A 77 -8.01 -3.90 4.17
C LEU A 77 -7.80 -4.66 5.48
N ARG A 78 -7.39 -5.93 5.43
CA ARG A 78 -7.05 -6.72 6.63
C ARG A 78 -5.85 -6.12 7.38
N ASP A 79 -4.82 -5.69 6.66
CA ASP A 79 -3.64 -5.05 7.25
C ASP A 79 -4.00 -3.73 7.97
N MET A 80 -5.03 -3.02 7.48
CA MET A 80 -5.59 -1.85 8.13
C MET A 80 -6.52 -2.17 9.33
N GLY A 81 -6.77 -3.44 9.62
CA GLY A 81 -7.61 -3.88 10.75
C GLY A 81 -9.10 -4.07 10.41
N CYS A 82 -9.49 -4.03 9.13
CA CYS A 82 -10.88 -4.22 8.73
C CYS A 82 -11.30 -5.71 8.76
N SER A 83 -12.57 -5.96 9.09
CA SER A 83 -13.17 -7.30 9.02
C SER A 83 -13.59 -7.64 7.59
N VAL A 84 -12.75 -8.37 6.84
CA VAL A 84 -13.06 -8.79 5.46
C VAL A 84 -13.70 -10.19 5.43
N VAL A 85 -14.84 -10.32 4.73
CA VAL A 85 -15.57 -11.58 4.52
C VAL A 85 -15.53 -12.02 3.06
N GLU A 86 -15.46 -13.34 2.85
CA GLU A 86 -15.38 -13.94 1.50
C GLU A 86 -16.72 -13.91 0.75
N ASP A 87 -17.84 -13.85 1.46
CA ASP A 87 -19.18 -13.85 0.88
C ASP A 87 -19.81 -12.46 0.95
N ALA A 88 -20.20 -11.91 -0.21
CA ALA A 88 -20.91 -10.65 -0.34
C ALA A 88 -22.22 -10.62 0.46
N ALA A 89 -22.91 -11.76 0.64
CA ALA A 89 -24.15 -11.83 1.42
C ALA A 89 -23.94 -11.61 2.92
N GLN A 90 -22.71 -11.75 3.42
CA GLN A 90 -22.35 -11.56 4.82
C GLN A 90 -21.76 -10.17 5.10
N ALA A 91 -21.55 -9.37 4.05
CA ALA A 91 -20.95 -8.06 4.15
C ALA A 91 -21.99 -6.97 4.38
N ASP A 92 -21.61 -5.97 5.16
CA ASP A 92 -22.36 -4.73 5.33
C ASP A 92 -22.11 -3.75 4.16
N VAL A 93 -20.92 -3.84 3.54
CA VAL A 93 -20.51 -3.04 2.37
C VAL A 93 -19.64 -3.88 1.43
N ILE A 94 -19.93 -3.77 0.13
CA ILE A 94 -19.08 -4.33 -0.94
C ILE A 94 -18.09 -3.25 -1.40
N VAL A 95 -16.81 -3.56 -1.49
CA VAL A 95 -15.77 -2.67 -2.01
C VAL A 95 -15.28 -3.19 -3.35
N VAL A 96 -15.37 -2.36 -4.39
CA VAL A 96 -15.08 -2.77 -5.78
C VAL A 96 -14.28 -1.71 -6.51
N GLY A 97 -13.33 -2.13 -7.37
CA GLY A 97 -12.67 -1.22 -8.31
C GLY A 97 -13.54 -0.86 -9.51
N LYS A 98 -14.44 -1.76 -9.92
CA LYS A 98 -15.34 -1.57 -11.07
C LYS A 98 -16.82 -1.72 -10.71
N MET A 99 -17.64 -0.78 -11.19
CA MET A 99 -19.09 -0.83 -11.03
C MET A 99 -19.73 -1.69 -12.13
N THR A 100 -19.92 -2.99 -11.88
CA THR A 100 -20.60 -3.90 -12.81
C THR A 100 -22.13 -3.80 -12.69
N ASP A 101 -22.87 -4.33 -13.66
CA ASP A 101 -24.33 -4.40 -13.59
C ASP A 101 -24.84 -5.18 -12.37
N ALA A 102 -24.13 -6.24 -11.97
CA ALA A 102 -24.46 -6.99 -10.76
C ALA A 102 -24.39 -6.12 -9.49
N TRP A 103 -23.40 -5.23 -9.40
CA TRP A 103 -23.28 -4.29 -8.28
C TRP A 103 -24.30 -3.16 -8.36
N ARG A 104 -24.69 -2.73 -9.56
CA ARG A 104 -25.81 -1.80 -9.76
C ARG A 104 -27.12 -2.40 -9.29
N ASP A 105 -27.41 -3.64 -9.66
CA ASP A 105 -28.61 -4.36 -9.22
C ASP A 105 -28.62 -4.53 -7.70
N TYR A 106 -27.47 -4.86 -7.10
CA TYR A 106 -27.32 -4.94 -5.64
C TYR A 106 -27.59 -3.60 -4.94
N LEU A 107 -27.10 -2.48 -5.49
CA LEU A 107 -27.41 -1.13 -4.99
C LEU A 107 -28.91 -0.82 -5.09
N LEU A 108 -29.55 -1.16 -6.22
CA LEU A 108 -30.98 -0.95 -6.43
C LEU A 108 -31.84 -1.77 -5.46
N ALA A 109 -31.34 -2.92 -5.00
CA ALA A 109 -31.95 -3.74 -3.96
C ALA A 109 -31.72 -3.19 -2.52
N GLY A 110 -31.07 -2.03 -2.37
CA GLY A 110 -30.79 -1.39 -1.08
C GLY A 110 -29.45 -1.78 -0.45
N GLY A 111 -28.61 -2.52 -1.18
CA GLY A 111 -27.25 -2.83 -0.79
C GLY A 111 -26.33 -1.59 -0.74
N ARG A 112 -25.14 -1.76 -0.17
CA ARG A 112 -24.13 -0.70 -0.08
C ARG A 112 -22.87 -1.09 -0.81
N VAL A 113 -22.43 -0.24 -1.74
CA VAL A 113 -21.20 -0.44 -2.51
C VAL A 113 -20.32 0.79 -2.35
N LEU A 114 -19.08 0.58 -1.90
CA LEU A 114 -18.00 1.55 -1.99
C LEU A 114 -17.23 1.29 -3.29
N TRP A 115 -17.40 2.18 -4.25
CA TRP A 115 -16.72 2.09 -5.53
C TRP A 115 -15.45 2.94 -5.52
N LEU A 116 -14.30 2.26 -5.57
CA LEU A 116 -12.98 2.88 -5.66
C LEU A 116 -12.63 3.03 -7.14
N ALA A 117 -13.11 4.09 -7.78
CA ALA A 117 -12.82 4.35 -9.19
C ALA A 117 -11.34 4.69 -9.39
N GLU A 118 -10.51 3.67 -9.64
CA GLU A 118 -9.07 3.84 -9.86
C GLU A 118 -8.74 4.44 -11.25
N THR A 119 -9.70 4.43 -12.18
CA THR A 119 -9.59 5.02 -13.52
C THR A 119 -10.87 5.75 -13.92
N ASN A 120 -10.77 6.70 -14.86
CA ASN A 120 -11.92 7.45 -15.39
C ASN A 120 -12.97 6.56 -16.08
N ASP A 121 -12.58 5.36 -16.53
CA ASP A 121 -13.43 4.40 -17.25
C ASP A 121 -13.91 3.25 -16.35
N ALA A 122 -13.89 3.41 -15.03
CA ALA A 122 -14.24 2.34 -14.08
C ALA A 122 -15.76 2.01 -13.99
N GLN A 123 -16.57 2.44 -14.98
CA GLN A 123 -18.00 2.17 -15.12
C GLN A 123 -18.30 0.93 -15.98
#